data_AF-A0A841Q236-F1
#
_entry.id   AF-A0A841Q236-F1
#
_cell.length_a   1.000
_cell.length_b   1.000
_cell.length_c   1.000
_cell.angle_alpha   90.00
_cell.angle_beta   90.00
_cell.angle_gamma   90.00
#
_symmetry.space_group_name_H-M   'P 1'
#
loop_
_entity.id
_entity.type
_entity.pdbx_description
1 polymer ?
#
loop_
_entity_poly.entity_id
_entity_poly.type
_entity_poly.pdbx_seq_one_letter_code
_entity_poly.pdbx_strand_id
1 'polypeptide(L)'
;MMKTFAKTASTIFLSVAMLSACGDGEEDTIGNEVPDTDNDTNEVGDGTDEEDDDEEENEEVSSDTNMSEDDSSKNEEAHQDNDQANNNEDYTESNDTSEEGDNMEEEVIDTPETGYDPEEVTGTEEPDQDGNVVYPGVLENLEMPYIYENTVVYNGTINPEQNIRFELPNQHQDDTRSVDPYVSEEGDFSISLGVLKLEAGDELIVYVMGGMPHEQQFRLPIQPEEEGKEVVESSADTSDLEASIQEETSVYEMNPDQFDPDENMYQYHVETVGDAESVYLGYEGDSQLEQLKHISGSTYQIYFAEEPDQTVYFYIVASGVTTTIEEQIPEENESTDSE
;
A
#
# COMPACT_ATOMS: atom_id res chain seq x y z
N MET A 1 44.86 -15.64 3.59
CA MET A 1 45.06 -14.18 3.65
C MET A 1 43.71 -13.59 3.99
N MET A 2 43.48 -13.31 5.28
CA MET A 2 42.26 -12.65 5.74
C MET A 2 42.33 -11.18 5.36
N LYS A 3 41.29 -10.68 4.69
CA LYS A 3 41.08 -9.24 4.47
C LYS A 3 40.10 -8.76 5.53
N THR A 4 40.58 -7.96 6.45
CA THR A 4 39.78 -7.28 7.47
C THR A 4 39.18 -6.04 6.84
N PHE A 5 37.85 -5.93 6.81
CA PHE A 5 37.15 -4.69 6.47
C PHE A 5 36.91 -3.90 7.74
N ALA A 6 37.35 -2.65 7.77
CA ALA A 6 37.12 -1.72 8.87
C ALA A 6 35.81 -0.96 8.60
N LYS A 7 34.76 -1.24 9.36
CA LYS A 7 33.56 -0.39 9.42
C LYS A 7 33.98 0.96 10.01
N THR A 8 33.77 2.04 9.26
CA THR A 8 34.03 3.41 9.72
C THR A 8 32.72 3.96 10.24
N ALA A 9 32.56 4.01 11.56
CA ALA A 9 31.42 4.67 12.19
C ALA A 9 31.53 6.19 11.96
N SER A 10 30.60 6.74 11.19
CA SER A 10 30.46 8.18 11.01
C SER A 10 29.46 8.70 12.05
N THR A 11 29.97 9.23 13.16
CA THR A 11 29.15 9.90 14.17
C THR A 11 28.87 11.32 13.69
N ILE A 12 27.68 11.58 13.18
CA ILE A 12 27.22 12.95 12.88
C ILE A 12 26.56 13.51 14.15
N PHE A 13 27.25 14.44 14.81
CA PHE A 13 26.66 15.29 15.85
C PHE A 13 25.83 16.39 15.18
N LEU A 14 24.51 16.22 15.06
CA LEU A 14 23.62 17.32 14.71
C LEU A 14 23.39 18.20 15.96
N SER A 15 23.92 19.42 15.91
CA SER A 15 23.66 20.45 16.92
C SER A 15 22.45 21.28 16.47
N VAL A 16 21.29 21.04 17.08
CA VAL A 16 20.08 21.86 16.85
C VAL A 16 20.30 23.24 17.47
N ALA A 17 20.46 24.26 16.63
CA ALA A 17 20.44 25.65 17.03
C ALA A 17 19.02 26.21 16.83
N MET A 18 18.23 26.32 17.89
CA MET A 18 16.99 27.09 17.90
C MET A 18 17.30 28.58 17.72
N LEU A 19 16.99 29.14 16.55
CA LEU A 19 16.92 30.58 16.33
C LEU A 19 15.47 31.04 16.43
N SER A 20 15.17 31.63 17.58
CA SER A 20 14.00 32.48 17.79
C SER A 20 14.24 33.81 17.07
N ALA A 21 13.33 34.21 16.19
CA ALA A 21 13.31 35.55 15.63
C ALA A 21 11.88 36.12 15.69
N CYS A 22 11.68 37.08 16.59
CA CYS A 22 10.58 38.02 16.56
C CYS A 22 10.62 38.82 15.25
N GLY A 23 9.46 38.97 14.61
CA GLY A 23 9.23 39.90 13.52
C GLY A 23 7.89 40.59 13.71
N ASP A 24 7.96 41.77 14.34
CA ASP A 24 6.92 42.77 14.53
C ASP A 24 6.59 43.43 13.18
N GLY A 25 5.31 43.66 12.87
CA GLY A 25 4.91 44.23 11.57
C GLY A 25 3.41 44.41 11.39
N GLU A 26 2.89 45.50 11.96
CA GLU A 26 1.57 46.10 11.67
C GLU A 26 1.36 46.32 10.16
N GLU A 27 0.16 46.03 9.63
CA GLU A 27 -0.50 46.91 8.65
C GLU A 27 -2.04 46.86 8.82
N ASP A 28 -2.62 48.06 8.87
CA ASP A 28 -4.04 48.40 8.86
C ASP A 28 -4.75 47.91 7.59
N THR A 29 -6.03 47.49 7.69
CA THR A 29 -7.08 48.01 6.79
C THR A 29 -8.51 47.64 7.21
N ILE A 30 -9.28 48.66 7.60
CA ILE A 30 -10.62 49.06 7.12
C ILE A 30 -11.72 47.97 7.01
N GLY A 31 -12.57 47.93 8.05
CA GLY A 31 -14.00 48.30 7.96
C GLY A 31 -14.97 47.44 7.16
N ASN A 32 -15.84 46.71 7.87
CA ASN A 32 -17.29 46.73 7.59
C ASN A 32 -18.09 46.44 8.87
N GLU A 33 -18.86 47.43 9.27
CA GLU A 33 -19.85 47.37 10.34
C GLU A 33 -21.08 46.59 9.87
N VAL A 34 -21.56 45.64 10.68
CA VAL A 34 -22.95 45.16 10.67
C VAL A 34 -23.37 44.92 12.13
N PRO A 35 -24.58 45.33 12.55
CA PRO A 35 -24.88 45.63 13.95
C PRO A 35 -25.44 44.45 14.75
N ASP A 36 -25.18 44.53 16.05
CA ASP A 36 -26.00 44.17 17.20
C ASP A 36 -27.09 43.10 17.04
N THR A 37 -26.91 41.99 17.75
CA THR A 37 -28.03 41.39 18.49
C THR A 37 -27.58 41.06 19.91
N ASP A 38 -28.19 41.78 20.84
CA ASP A 38 -28.13 41.57 22.28
C ASP A 38 -28.44 40.11 22.65
N ASN A 39 -27.66 39.53 23.56
CA ASN A 39 -28.25 38.67 24.58
C ASN A 39 -27.38 38.67 25.85
N ASP A 40 -27.74 39.56 26.77
CA ASP A 40 -27.47 39.44 28.19
C ASP A 40 -27.98 38.09 28.72
N THR A 41 -27.16 37.31 29.42
CA THR A 41 -27.54 36.79 30.75
C THR A 41 -26.40 36.11 31.50
N ASN A 42 -26.14 36.64 32.71
CA ASN A 42 -25.72 36.03 33.98
C ASN A 42 -24.49 35.10 34.03
N GLU A 43 -23.38 35.46 34.68
CA GLU A 43 -23.16 35.77 36.11
C GLU A 43 -23.17 34.52 37.04
N VAL A 44 -22.04 34.36 37.76
CA VAL A 44 -21.81 33.75 39.09
C VAL A 44 -21.26 32.31 39.21
N GLY A 45 -20.12 32.21 39.94
CA GLY A 45 -19.71 31.12 40.85
C GLY A 45 -18.42 30.42 40.40
N ASP A 46 -17.22 30.59 40.99
CA ASP A 46 -16.73 30.65 42.39
C ASP A 46 -16.86 29.36 43.21
N GLY A 47 -15.69 28.84 43.65
CA GLY A 47 -15.48 27.77 44.65
C GLY A 47 -15.76 26.35 44.14
N THR A 48 -15.01 25.30 44.47
CA THR A 48 -14.19 25.00 45.65
C THR A 48 -13.30 23.79 45.37
N ASP A 49 -12.16 23.73 46.07
CA ASP A 49 -11.40 22.51 46.39
C ASP A 49 -12.30 21.38 46.90
N GLU A 50 -11.94 20.13 46.63
CA GLU A 50 -11.81 19.07 47.65
C GLU A 50 -11.13 17.83 47.04
N GLU A 51 -10.09 17.37 47.75
CA GLU A 51 -9.49 16.04 47.65
C GLU A 51 -10.53 14.99 48.11
N ASP A 52 -10.46 13.76 47.60
CA ASP A 52 -10.33 12.58 48.46
C ASP A 52 -10.20 11.29 47.63
N ASP A 53 -9.30 10.44 48.14
CA ASP A 53 -9.16 9.01 47.92
C ASP A 53 -10.51 8.27 47.92
N ASP A 54 -10.60 7.19 47.14
CA ASP A 54 -10.94 5.88 47.72
C ASP A 54 -10.66 4.76 46.70
N GLU A 55 -9.70 3.92 47.07
CA GLU A 55 -9.63 2.53 46.63
C GLU A 55 -10.93 1.82 47.08
N GLU A 56 -11.50 0.95 46.25
CA GLU A 56 -11.76 -0.43 46.68
C GLU A 56 -12.26 -1.31 45.53
N GLU A 57 -11.76 -2.53 45.60
CA GLU A 57 -12.13 -3.74 44.92
C GLU A 57 -13.65 -3.96 44.88
N ASN A 58 -14.19 -4.53 43.79
CA ASN A 58 -14.97 -5.76 43.94
C ASN A 58 -15.39 -6.43 42.63
N GLU A 59 -15.14 -7.74 42.65
CA GLU A 59 -16.05 -8.84 42.31
C GLU A 59 -16.64 -8.98 40.90
N GLU A 60 -16.12 -10.03 40.27
CA GLU A 60 -16.83 -10.90 39.34
C GLU A 60 -18.29 -11.15 39.75
N VAL A 61 -19.22 -10.91 38.83
CA VAL A 61 -20.55 -11.49 38.85
C VAL A 61 -20.85 -12.09 37.49
N SER A 62 -20.82 -13.42 37.44
CA SER A 62 -21.50 -14.21 36.43
C SER A 62 -23.01 -14.01 36.52
N SER A 63 -23.70 -13.87 35.40
CA SER A 63 -25.03 -14.46 35.26
C SER A 63 -25.41 -14.66 33.80
N ASP A 64 -25.66 -15.92 33.46
CA ASP A 64 -26.54 -16.37 32.40
C ASP A 64 -27.89 -15.61 32.42
N THR A 65 -28.58 -15.51 31.27
CA THR A 65 -29.93 -16.10 31.05
C THR A 65 -30.77 -15.37 29.96
N ASN A 66 -31.24 -16.17 28.99
CA ASN A 66 -32.48 -16.11 28.16
C ASN A 66 -32.66 -15.05 27.06
N MET A 67 -32.88 -15.43 25.79
CA MET A 67 -34.09 -16.05 25.16
C MET A 67 -35.31 -15.13 25.01
N SER A 68 -35.55 -14.64 23.78
CA SER A 68 -36.83 -14.71 23.03
C SER A 68 -36.52 -14.39 21.56
N GLU A 69 -36.64 -15.30 20.59
CA GLU A 69 -37.86 -15.78 19.94
C GLU A 69 -38.86 -14.69 19.49
N ASP A 70 -38.99 -14.62 18.15
CA ASP A 70 -40.20 -14.41 17.35
C ASP A 70 -40.76 -12.97 17.19
N ASP A 71 -40.68 -12.42 15.97
CA ASP A 71 -41.92 -12.24 15.20
C ASP A 71 -41.65 -12.01 13.70
N SER A 72 -42.41 -12.78 12.93
CA SER A 72 -42.56 -12.78 11.49
C SER A 72 -43.42 -11.62 10.99
N SER A 73 -43.14 -11.09 9.80
CA SER A 73 -44.23 -10.65 8.93
C SER A 73 -43.88 -10.83 7.45
N LYS A 74 -44.77 -11.57 6.79
CA LYS A 74 -44.86 -11.87 5.36
C LYS A 74 -45.58 -10.73 4.63
N ASN A 75 -45.24 -10.54 3.36
CA ASN A 75 -46.16 -10.26 2.25
C ASN A 75 -45.36 -10.46 0.94
N GLU A 76 -45.55 -11.53 0.15
CA GLU A 76 -46.60 -11.73 -0.89
C GLU A 76 -46.75 -10.52 -1.82
N GLU A 77 -46.77 -10.59 -3.15
CA GLU A 77 -46.60 -11.59 -4.22
C GLU A 77 -46.74 -10.78 -5.53
N ALA A 78 -46.11 -11.18 -6.65
CA ALA A 78 -46.77 -11.29 -7.98
C ALA A 78 -45.78 -11.43 -9.17
N HIS A 79 -45.79 -12.63 -9.75
CA HIS A 79 -45.80 -13.00 -11.18
C HIS A 79 -45.12 -12.12 -12.25
N GLN A 80 -44.28 -12.77 -13.07
CA GLN A 80 -44.67 -13.10 -14.45
C GLN A 80 -43.82 -14.24 -15.06
N ASP A 81 -44.53 -15.28 -15.49
CA ASP A 81 -44.06 -16.35 -16.37
C ASP A 81 -43.68 -15.79 -17.75
N ASN A 82 -42.61 -16.32 -18.35
CA ASN A 82 -42.51 -16.33 -19.81
C ASN A 82 -41.76 -17.57 -20.31
N ASP A 83 -42.54 -18.60 -20.63
CA ASP A 83 -42.17 -19.69 -21.51
C ASP A 83 -41.94 -19.16 -22.94
N GLN A 84 -40.73 -19.31 -23.48
CA GLN A 84 -40.56 -19.51 -24.92
C GLN A 84 -39.46 -20.52 -25.22
N ALA A 85 -39.91 -21.74 -25.50
CA ALA A 85 -39.21 -22.72 -26.29
C ALA A 85 -38.95 -22.18 -27.71
N ASN A 86 -37.74 -22.37 -28.23
CA ASN A 86 -37.55 -22.47 -29.67
C ASN A 86 -36.51 -23.55 -30.00
N ASN A 87 -37.02 -24.65 -30.56
CA ASN A 87 -36.27 -25.68 -31.25
C ASN A 87 -35.57 -25.08 -32.48
N ASN A 88 -34.31 -25.45 -32.71
CA ASN A 88 -33.91 -25.90 -34.03
C ASN A 88 -32.79 -26.94 -33.92
N GLU A 89 -33.12 -28.18 -34.27
CA GLU A 89 -32.20 -29.24 -34.65
C GLU A 89 -31.51 -28.87 -35.98
N ASP A 90 -30.32 -29.42 -36.26
CA ASP A 90 -30.03 -30.21 -37.48
C ASP A 90 -28.51 -30.24 -37.81
N TYR A 91 -27.89 -31.39 -37.48
CA TYR A 91 -26.77 -32.12 -38.13
C TYR A 91 -25.52 -31.39 -38.65
N THR A 92 -24.34 -31.84 -38.22
CA THR A 92 -23.54 -32.76 -39.05
C THR A 92 -22.51 -33.55 -38.24
N GLU A 93 -22.60 -34.85 -38.43
CA GLU A 93 -21.70 -35.93 -38.02
C GLU A 93 -20.52 -36.03 -38.99
N SER A 94 -19.46 -36.74 -38.56
CA SER A 94 -18.27 -37.24 -39.29
C SER A 94 -17.10 -36.26 -39.53
N ASN A 95 -15.92 -36.55 -38.97
CA ASN A 95 -15.05 -37.62 -39.46
C ASN A 95 -13.90 -37.95 -38.49
N ASP A 96 -13.71 -39.26 -38.32
CA ASP A 96 -12.54 -39.94 -37.82
C ASP A 96 -11.36 -39.71 -38.79
N THR A 97 -10.20 -39.24 -38.31
CA THR A 97 -8.91 -39.60 -38.93
C THR A 97 -7.78 -39.47 -37.90
N SER A 98 -7.29 -40.63 -37.47
CA SER A 98 -5.97 -40.82 -36.90
C SER A 98 -4.88 -40.54 -37.95
N GLU A 99 -3.86 -39.76 -37.62
CA GLU A 99 -2.52 -39.98 -38.15
C GLU A 99 -1.46 -39.36 -37.22
N GLU A 100 -0.54 -40.23 -36.79
CA GLU A 100 0.68 -39.92 -36.07
C GLU A 100 1.57 -38.99 -36.91
N GLY A 101 2.11 -37.96 -36.28
CA GLY A 101 3.04 -37.03 -36.91
C GLY A 101 3.77 -36.21 -35.86
N ASP A 102 4.81 -36.80 -35.28
CA ASP A 102 5.89 -36.09 -34.59
C ASP A 102 6.39 -34.96 -35.49
N ASN A 103 6.06 -33.72 -35.11
CA ASN A 103 6.76 -32.53 -35.55
C ASN A 103 6.59 -31.48 -34.45
N MET A 104 7.42 -31.56 -33.41
CA MET A 104 7.67 -30.43 -32.52
C MET A 104 8.45 -29.38 -33.30
N GLU A 105 7.73 -28.61 -34.11
CA GLU A 105 8.15 -27.26 -34.43
C GLU A 105 7.98 -26.46 -33.14
N GLU A 106 9.07 -25.89 -32.62
CA GLU A 106 9.00 -24.83 -31.62
C GLU A 106 8.06 -23.76 -32.17
N GLU A 107 6.82 -23.72 -31.69
CA GLU A 107 6.04 -22.50 -31.71
C GLU A 107 6.84 -21.49 -30.88
N VAL A 108 7.60 -20.66 -31.60
CA VAL A 108 7.97 -19.34 -31.14
C VAL A 108 6.64 -18.67 -30.85
N ILE A 109 6.23 -18.71 -29.58
CA ILE A 109 5.17 -17.86 -29.06
C ILE A 109 5.70 -16.45 -29.30
N ASP A 110 5.24 -15.81 -30.37
CA ASP A 110 5.33 -14.37 -30.53
C ASP A 110 4.61 -13.79 -29.31
N THR A 111 5.38 -13.50 -28.25
CA THR A 111 4.92 -12.60 -27.18
C THR A 111 4.43 -11.36 -27.90
N PRO A 112 3.14 -10.99 -27.80
CA PRO A 112 2.68 -9.76 -28.41
C PRO A 112 3.58 -8.65 -27.89
N GLU A 113 4.27 -7.94 -28.79
CA GLU A 113 4.90 -6.67 -28.43
C GLU A 113 3.77 -5.80 -27.89
N THR A 114 3.64 -5.76 -26.56
CA THR A 114 2.74 -4.83 -25.89
C THR A 114 3.30 -3.46 -26.23
N GLY A 115 2.70 -2.75 -27.17
CA GLY A 115 3.16 -1.46 -27.67
C GLY A 115 3.05 -0.31 -26.66
N TYR A 116 3.10 -0.61 -25.37
CA TYR A 116 3.25 0.36 -24.31
C TYR A 116 4.74 0.62 -24.15
N ASP A 117 5.16 1.83 -24.51
CA ASP A 117 6.46 2.37 -24.13
C ASP A 117 6.22 3.44 -23.06
N PRO A 118 6.70 3.29 -21.82
CA PRO A 118 6.56 4.27 -20.75
C PRO A 118 7.26 5.59 -21.12
N GLU A 119 8.23 5.56 -22.05
CA GLU A 119 8.82 6.78 -22.62
C GLU A 119 7.88 7.46 -23.63
N GLU A 120 6.88 6.75 -24.18
CA GLU A 120 5.91 7.27 -25.15
C GLU A 120 4.56 7.69 -24.54
N VAL A 121 4.35 7.57 -23.22
CA VAL A 121 3.18 8.17 -22.51
C VAL A 121 3.23 9.72 -22.54
N THR A 122 4.10 10.30 -23.35
CA THR A 122 4.03 11.68 -23.81
C THR A 122 2.81 11.84 -24.74
N GLY A 123 1.63 12.13 -24.18
CA GLY A 123 0.36 12.31 -24.90
C GLY A 123 0.37 13.36 -26.01
N THR A 124 1.02 13.00 -27.12
CA THR A 124 1.11 13.72 -28.39
C THR A 124 0.44 12.93 -29.51
N GLU A 125 -0.14 11.77 -29.22
CA GLU A 125 -0.94 11.02 -30.18
C GLU A 125 -2.24 11.76 -30.52
N GLU A 126 -2.59 11.74 -31.80
CA GLU A 126 -3.87 12.25 -32.29
C GLU A 126 -5.00 11.47 -31.60
N PRO A 127 -6.11 12.15 -31.20
CA PRO A 127 -7.18 11.50 -30.45
C PRO A 127 -7.65 10.26 -31.18
N ASP A 128 -7.89 9.20 -30.41
CA ASP A 128 -8.58 8.01 -30.89
C ASP A 128 -9.95 8.37 -31.48
N GLN A 129 -10.57 7.42 -32.18
CA GLN A 129 -11.85 7.63 -32.87
C GLN A 129 -13.00 8.04 -31.93
N ASP A 130 -12.80 7.92 -30.61
CA ASP A 130 -13.73 8.29 -29.55
C ASP A 130 -13.48 9.71 -28.98
N GLY A 131 -12.39 10.38 -29.36
CA GLY A 131 -12.14 11.78 -29.03
C GLY A 131 -11.49 12.02 -27.67
N ASN A 132 -10.82 11.01 -27.09
CA ASN A 132 -10.05 11.17 -25.86
C ASN A 132 -8.76 11.96 -26.16
N VAL A 133 -8.83 13.27 -25.98
CA VAL A 133 -7.65 14.14 -25.99
C VAL A 133 -7.04 14.11 -24.60
N VAL A 134 -5.86 13.49 -24.46
CA VAL A 134 -5.11 13.54 -23.20
C VAL A 134 -4.84 15.00 -22.85
N TYR A 135 -5.31 15.43 -21.68
CA TYR A 135 -5.13 16.81 -21.26
C TYR A 135 -3.65 17.06 -20.93
N PRO A 136 -2.98 18.07 -21.51
CA PRO A 136 -1.53 18.24 -21.35
C PRO A 136 -1.06 18.38 -19.89
N GLY A 137 -1.92 18.92 -19.02
CA GLY A 137 -1.60 19.05 -17.59
C GLY A 137 -1.55 17.72 -16.81
N VAL A 138 -2.04 16.61 -17.38
CA VAL A 138 -1.86 15.28 -16.78
C VAL A 138 -0.46 14.75 -16.98
N LEU A 139 0.14 15.08 -18.11
CA LEU A 139 1.47 14.60 -18.48
C LEU A 139 2.58 15.35 -17.73
N GLU A 140 2.24 16.46 -17.09
CA GLU A 140 3.16 17.19 -16.24
C GLU A 140 3.43 16.36 -14.99
N ASN A 141 4.68 15.94 -14.82
CA ASN A 141 5.16 15.08 -13.73
C ASN A 141 4.49 13.69 -13.70
N LEU A 142 3.99 13.19 -14.83
CA LEU A 142 3.50 11.82 -14.90
C LEU A 142 4.66 10.86 -15.18
N GLU A 143 4.92 9.99 -14.22
CA GLU A 143 5.80 8.84 -14.39
C GLU A 143 5.04 7.58 -13.95
N MET A 144 4.81 6.68 -14.91
CA MET A 144 4.22 5.36 -14.67
C MET A 144 5.15 4.30 -15.27
N PRO A 145 6.16 3.83 -14.52
CA PRO A 145 7.07 2.80 -14.97
C PRO A 145 6.34 1.50 -15.35
N TYR A 146 7.05 0.57 -15.99
CA TYR A 146 6.50 -0.77 -16.22
C TYR A 146 6.21 -1.47 -14.89
N ILE A 147 5.14 -2.25 -14.88
CA ILE A 147 4.75 -3.15 -13.79
C ILE A 147 5.02 -4.59 -14.21
N TYR A 148 5.47 -5.44 -13.28
CA TYR A 148 5.89 -6.83 -13.53
C TYR A 148 5.04 -7.80 -12.70
N GLU A 149 5.00 -9.08 -13.09
CA GLU A 149 4.24 -10.12 -12.35
C GLU A 149 4.64 -10.23 -10.87
N ASN A 150 5.92 -10.03 -10.55
CA ASN A 150 6.45 -10.08 -9.20
C ASN A 150 6.39 -8.74 -8.46
N THR A 151 5.81 -7.68 -9.04
CA THR A 151 5.75 -6.36 -8.37
C THR A 151 4.84 -6.39 -7.14
N VAL A 152 5.42 -6.08 -5.99
CA VAL A 152 4.74 -5.98 -4.69
C VAL A 152 4.53 -4.53 -4.28
N VAL A 153 5.47 -3.65 -4.58
CA VAL A 153 5.36 -2.21 -4.33
C VAL A 153 5.61 -1.46 -5.64
N TYR A 154 4.69 -0.56 -5.99
CA TYR A 154 4.78 0.22 -7.22
C TYR A 154 4.78 1.71 -6.91
N ASN A 155 5.85 2.38 -7.32
CA ASN A 155 6.04 3.82 -7.15
C ASN A 155 5.92 4.55 -8.49
N GLY A 156 5.45 5.79 -8.44
CA GLY A 156 5.40 6.67 -9.61
C GLY A 156 5.16 8.11 -9.22
N THR A 157 4.96 8.96 -10.21
CA THR A 157 4.62 10.38 -10.00
C THR A 157 3.43 10.82 -10.83
N ILE A 158 2.71 11.81 -10.31
CA ILE A 158 1.69 12.58 -11.02
C ILE A 158 1.85 14.07 -10.71
N ASN A 159 1.04 14.91 -11.33
CA ASN A 159 0.92 16.30 -10.89
C ASN A 159 0.37 16.36 -9.44
N PRO A 160 1.01 17.09 -8.51
CA PRO A 160 0.56 17.14 -7.10
C PRO A 160 -0.81 17.78 -6.88
N GLU A 161 -1.37 18.50 -7.86
CA GLU A 161 -2.75 19.00 -7.80
C GLU A 161 -3.80 17.96 -8.23
N GLN A 162 -3.36 16.76 -8.62
CA GLN A 162 -4.18 15.65 -9.10
C GLN A 162 -4.25 14.53 -8.06
N ASN A 163 -5.20 13.61 -8.28
CA ASN A 163 -5.35 12.37 -7.54
C ASN A 163 -5.27 11.22 -8.53
N ILE A 164 -4.80 10.07 -8.08
CA ILE A 164 -4.72 8.84 -8.88
C ILE A 164 -5.57 7.75 -8.23
N ARG A 165 -6.17 6.91 -9.07
CA ARG A 165 -6.92 5.72 -8.66
C ARG A 165 -6.50 4.54 -9.52
N PHE A 166 -6.24 3.41 -8.89
CA PHE A 166 -5.97 2.14 -9.55
C PHE A 166 -7.20 1.25 -9.45
N GLU A 167 -7.63 0.67 -10.56
CA GLU A 167 -8.57 -0.45 -10.56
C GLU A 167 -7.79 -1.75 -10.71
N LEU A 168 -7.80 -2.53 -9.64
CA LEU A 168 -7.04 -3.76 -9.50
C LEU A 168 -7.96 -4.97 -9.69
N PRO A 169 -7.51 -6.03 -10.40
CA PRO A 169 -8.32 -7.23 -10.58
C PRO A 169 -8.55 -7.93 -9.24
N ASN A 170 -9.80 -8.34 -8.95
CA ASN A 170 -10.11 -9.12 -7.76
C ASN A 170 -10.02 -10.63 -8.08
N GLN A 171 -9.08 -11.35 -7.46
CA GLN A 171 -8.84 -12.77 -7.75
C GLN A 171 -10.06 -13.69 -7.50
N HIS A 172 -11.08 -13.21 -6.77
CA HIS A 172 -12.20 -14.03 -6.33
C HIS A 172 -13.55 -13.60 -6.89
N GLN A 173 -13.60 -12.54 -7.68
CA GLN A 173 -14.85 -11.99 -8.23
C GLN A 173 -14.60 -11.37 -9.60
N ASP A 174 -15.60 -11.34 -10.48
CA ASP A 174 -15.57 -10.58 -11.73
C ASP A 174 -15.62 -9.04 -11.48
N ASP A 175 -15.19 -8.58 -10.30
CA ASP A 175 -15.27 -7.19 -9.84
C ASP A 175 -13.86 -6.61 -9.71
N THR A 176 -13.73 -5.28 -9.76
CA THR A 176 -12.46 -4.58 -9.57
C THR A 176 -12.40 -3.97 -8.17
N ARG A 177 -11.20 -3.96 -7.57
CA ARG A 177 -10.92 -3.23 -6.34
C ARG A 177 -10.29 -1.90 -6.70
N SER A 178 -10.94 -0.80 -6.32
CA SER A 178 -10.32 0.53 -6.44
C SER A 178 -9.38 0.81 -5.27
N VAL A 179 -8.21 1.37 -5.57
CA VAL A 179 -7.22 1.87 -4.60
C VAL A 179 -6.87 3.30 -4.95
N ASP A 180 -7.06 4.21 -4.00
CA ASP A 180 -6.76 5.63 -4.11
C ASP A 180 -5.54 5.92 -3.21
N PRO A 181 -4.28 5.81 -3.69
CA PRO A 181 -3.11 6.07 -2.86
C PRO A 181 -3.02 7.51 -2.42
N TYR A 182 -2.27 7.73 -1.33
CA TYR A 182 -1.83 9.07 -0.98
C TYR A 182 -0.83 9.60 -2.03
N VAL A 183 -0.99 10.87 -2.40
CA VAL A 183 -0.10 11.60 -3.30
C VAL A 183 0.60 12.68 -2.49
N SER A 184 1.93 12.72 -2.55
CA SER A 184 2.79 13.67 -1.83
C SER A 184 2.57 15.11 -2.34
N GLU A 185 3.10 16.11 -1.61
CA GLU A 185 3.10 17.50 -2.08
C GLU A 185 3.93 17.71 -3.36
N GLU A 186 4.84 16.78 -3.65
CA GLU A 186 5.70 16.78 -4.83
C GLU A 186 5.11 15.95 -5.98
N GLY A 187 4.08 15.16 -5.69
CA GLY A 187 3.33 14.35 -6.67
C GLY A 187 3.67 12.87 -6.66
N ASP A 188 4.49 12.42 -5.71
CA ASP A 188 4.87 11.01 -5.58
C ASP A 188 3.73 10.19 -5.01
N PHE A 189 3.60 8.97 -5.50
CA PHE A 189 2.71 7.98 -4.91
C PHE A 189 3.39 6.62 -4.83
N SER A 190 2.92 5.82 -3.88
CA SER A 190 3.30 4.43 -3.74
C SER A 190 2.06 3.59 -3.47
N ILE A 191 1.96 2.43 -4.09
CA ILE A 191 0.88 1.47 -3.86
C ILE A 191 1.43 0.10 -3.49
N SER A 192 0.73 -0.54 -2.56
CA SER A 192 0.96 -1.92 -2.17
C SER A 192 0.13 -2.87 -3.06
N LEU A 193 0.81 -3.72 -3.83
CA LEU A 193 0.24 -4.72 -4.72
C LEU A 193 0.40 -6.16 -4.22
N GLY A 194 1.16 -6.39 -3.13
CA GLY A 194 1.53 -7.75 -2.68
C GLY A 194 0.38 -8.70 -2.32
N VAL A 195 -0.85 -8.20 -2.17
CA VAL A 195 -2.05 -9.05 -1.96
C VAL A 195 -2.69 -9.51 -3.28
N LEU A 196 -2.18 -9.04 -4.41
CA LEU A 196 -2.66 -9.35 -5.75
C LEU A 196 -1.74 -10.34 -6.43
N LYS A 197 -2.31 -11.08 -7.36
CA LYS A 197 -1.59 -11.98 -8.24
C LYS A 197 -1.65 -11.32 -9.59
N LEU A 198 -0.51 -10.77 -10.01
CA LEU A 198 -0.36 -10.13 -11.30
C LEU A 198 -0.01 -11.22 -12.32
N GLU A 199 -0.59 -11.16 -13.51
CA GLU A 199 -0.29 -12.09 -14.60
C GLU A 199 0.15 -11.29 -15.83
N ALA A 200 1.21 -11.73 -16.49
CA ALA A 200 1.76 -11.04 -17.64
C ALA A 200 0.74 -11.01 -18.79
N GLY A 201 0.64 -9.84 -19.42
CA GLY A 201 -0.36 -9.58 -20.46
C GLY A 201 -1.71 -9.09 -19.94
N ASP A 202 -1.97 -9.14 -18.63
CA ASP A 202 -3.07 -8.39 -18.02
C ASP A 202 -2.75 -6.88 -18.00
N GLU A 203 -3.78 -6.05 -17.76
CA GLU A 203 -3.66 -4.60 -17.70
C GLU A 203 -4.22 -4.07 -16.39
N LEU A 204 -3.51 -3.13 -15.74
CA LEU A 204 -4.09 -2.29 -14.69
C LEU A 204 -4.69 -1.04 -15.31
N ILE A 205 -5.89 -0.68 -14.85
CA ILE A 205 -6.53 0.57 -15.27
C ILE A 205 -6.23 1.64 -14.23
N VAL A 206 -5.72 2.77 -14.70
CA VAL A 206 -5.32 3.90 -13.85
C VAL A 206 -6.10 5.13 -14.25
N TYR A 207 -6.70 5.80 -13.27
CA TYR A 207 -7.46 7.03 -13.47
C TYR A 207 -6.72 8.19 -12.81
N VAL A 208 -6.46 9.24 -13.58
CA VAL A 208 -5.92 10.51 -13.07
C VAL A 208 -7.03 11.56 -13.08
N MET A 209 -7.26 12.16 -11.93
CA MET A 209 -8.39 13.05 -11.64
C MET A 209 -7.91 14.37 -11.01
N GLY A 210 -8.70 15.43 -11.15
CA GLY A 210 -8.38 16.75 -10.57
C GLY A 210 -7.81 17.73 -11.58
N GLY A 211 -8.10 19.03 -11.39
CA GLY A 211 -7.61 20.10 -12.28
C GLY A 211 -8.13 20.08 -13.73
N MET A 212 -9.06 19.18 -14.08
CA MET A 212 -9.46 18.90 -15.47
C MET A 212 -10.97 18.76 -15.68
N PRO A 213 -11.46 18.90 -16.93
CA PRO A 213 -12.88 18.72 -17.25
C PRO A 213 -13.40 17.28 -17.17
N HIS A 214 -12.51 16.29 -17.36
CA HIS A 214 -12.82 14.87 -17.34
C HIS A 214 -11.61 14.09 -16.80
N GLU A 215 -11.87 12.94 -16.18
CA GLU A 215 -10.85 11.99 -15.75
C GLU A 215 -10.07 11.45 -16.96
N GLN A 216 -8.77 11.22 -16.78
CA GLN A 216 -7.93 10.56 -17.78
C GLN A 216 -7.72 9.11 -17.38
N GLN A 217 -7.85 8.20 -18.33
CA GLN A 217 -7.66 6.78 -18.12
C GLN A 217 -6.40 6.31 -18.84
N PHE A 218 -5.55 5.59 -18.13
CA PHE A 218 -4.37 4.91 -18.63
C PHE A 218 -4.51 3.40 -18.44
N ARG A 219 -3.81 2.64 -19.28
CA ARG A 219 -3.72 1.19 -19.19
C ARG A 219 -2.26 0.82 -19.05
N LEU A 220 -1.92 0.14 -17.98
CA LEU A 220 -0.56 -0.30 -17.69
C LEU A 220 -0.49 -1.81 -17.90
N PRO A 221 0.15 -2.29 -18.98
CA PRO A 221 0.29 -3.72 -19.20
C PRO A 221 1.33 -4.33 -18.25
N ILE A 222 0.99 -5.48 -17.69
CA ILE A 222 1.85 -6.25 -16.80
C ILE A 222 2.86 -7.03 -17.63
N GLN A 223 4.14 -6.78 -17.35
CA GLN A 223 5.27 -7.46 -17.95
C GLN A 223 5.54 -8.80 -17.24
N PRO A 224 6.16 -9.78 -17.92
CA PRO A 224 6.65 -11.01 -17.28
C PRO A 224 7.55 -10.72 -16.08
N GLU A 225 7.57 -11.62 -15.10
CA GLU A 225 8.47 -11.53 -13.94
C GLU A 225 9.93 -11.22 -14.34
N GLU A 226 10.55 -10.27 -13.62
CA GLU A 226 11.96 -9.90 -13.77
C GLU A 226 12.61 -9.76 -12.39
N GLU A 227 13.81 -10.32 -12.22
CA GLU A 227 14.57 -10.28 -10.96
C GLU A 227 14.84 -8.84 -10.51
N GLY A 228 14.51 -8.51 -9.26
CA GLY A 228 14.70 -7.17 -8.70
C GLY A 228 13.56 -6.20 -9.04
N LYS A 229 12.40 -6.68 -9.51
CA LYS A 229 11.20 -5.88 -9.82
C LYS A 229 10.05 -6.05 -8.82
N GLU A 230 10.38 -6.55 -7.63
CA GLU A 230 9.47 -6.63 -6.48
C GLU A 230 9.07 -5.23 -6.00
N VAL A 231 10.02 -4.30 -6.10
CA VAL A 231 9.80 -2.86 -5.86
C VAL A 231 10.13 -2.11 -7.13
N VAL A 232 9.11 -1.53 -7.76
CA VAL A 232 9.29 -0.66 -8.92
C VAL A 232 9.53 0.76 -8.42
N GLU A 233 10.75 1.25 -8.60
CA GLU A 233 11.17 2.60 -8.19
C GLU A 233 10.69 3.66 -9.19
N SER A 234 10.44 4.87 -8.67
CA SER A 234 10.23 6.09 -9.44
C SER A 234 11.58 6.79 -9.69
N SER A 235 11.70 7.59 -10.75
CA SER A 235 12.88 8.42 -10.99
C SER A 235 12.93 9.70 -10.15
N ALA A 236 11.87 9.97 -9.37
CA ALA A 236 11.79 11.09 -8.45
C ALA A 236 12.87 11.04 -7.34
N ASP A 237 13.29 12.21 -6.86
CA ASP A 237 14.23 12.31 -5.74
C ASP A 237 13.47 12.42 -4.42
N THR A 238 13.14 11.27 -3.85
CA THR A 238 12.37 11.13 -2.60
C THR A 238 13.26 10.98 -1.36
N SER A 239 14.58 11.21 -1.51
CA SER A 239 15.59 10.86 -0.51
C SER A 239 15.41 11.54 0.85
N ASP A 240 15.00 12.82 0.87
CA ASP A 240 14.76 13.56 2.12
C ASP A 240 13.55 12.98 2.90
N LEU A 241 12.47 12.61 2.18
CA LEU A 241 11.28 12.03 2.79
C LEU A 241 11.54 10.60 3.27
N GLU A 242 12.19 9.79 2.45
CA GLU A 242 12.59 8.42 2.81
C GLU A 242 13.51 8.40 4.04
N ALA A 243 14.47 9.34 4.12
CA ALA A 243 15.35 9.49 5.27
C ALA A 243 14.56 9.86 6.53
N SER A 244 13.57 10.76 6.42
CA SER A 244 12.72 11.12 7.57
C SER A 244 11.90 9.93 8.08
N ILE A 245 11.34 9.12 7.17
CA ILE A 245 10.60 7.90 7.54
C ILE A 245 11.55 6.89 8.19
N GLN A 246 12.74 6.72 7.63
CA GLN A 246 13.75 5.80 8.15
C GLN A 246 14.25 6.21 9.55
N GLU A 247 14.56 7.48 9.78
CA GLU A 247 15.10 7.98 11.06
C GLU A 247 14.10 7.85 12.22
N GLU A 248 12.81 7.99 11.92
CA GLU A 248 11.74 7.94 12.91
C GLU A 248 11.07 6.56 13.00
N THR A 249 11.38 5.63 12.08
CA THR A 249 10.94 4.22 12.18
C THR A 249 11.89 3.42 13.06
N SER A 250 11.31 2.63 13.97
CA SER A 250 12.07 1.72 14.83
C SER A 250 11.74 0.28 14.49
N VAL A 251 12.78 -0.51 14.18
CA VAL A 251 12.71 -1.96 14.04
C VAL A 251 13.37 -2.58 15.27
N TYR A 252 12.66 -3.46 15.96
CA TYR A 252 13.23 -4.17 17.09
C TYR A 252 12.77 -5.62 17.14
N GLU A 253 13.73 -6.48 17.46
CA GLU A 253 13.51 -7.89 17.71
C GLU A 253 12.86 -8.05 19.10
N MET A 254 11.78 -8.83 19.17
CA MET A 254 11.22 -9.26 20.45
C MET A 254 11.86 -10.57 20.88
N ASN A 255 12.26 -10.62 22.16
CA ASN A 255 12.87 -11.81 22.74
C ASN A 255 12.00 -13.06 22.50
N PRO A 256 12.54 -14.12 21.87
CA PRO A 256 11.82 -15.36 21.61
C PRO A 256 11.54 -16.19 22.87
N ASP A 257 11.80 -15.67 24.08
CA ASP A 257 11.59 -16.34 25.38
C ASP A 257 10.14 -16.86 25.59
N GLN A 258 9.20 -16.52 24.71
CA GLN A 258 7.82 -17.02 24.70
C GLN A 258 7.53 -18.12 23.67
N PHE A 259 8.48 -18.45 22.79
CA PHE A 259 8.34 -19.45 21.73
C PHE A 259 9.07 -20.75 22.09
N ASP A 260 8.68 -21.84 21.43
CA ASP A 260 9.31 -23.15 21.63
C ASP A 260 10.78 -23.04 21.23
N PRO A 261 11.76 -23.27 22.14
CA PRO A 261 13.18 -23.15 21.82
C PRO A 261 13.65 -24.13 20.73
N ASP A 262 12.83 -25.13 20.39
CA ASP A 262 13.11 -26.05 19.29
C ASP A 262 12.74 -25.47 17.90
N GLU A 263 12.03 -24.32 17.85
CA GLU A 263 11.68 -23.60 16.63
C GLU A 263 12.43 -22.25 16.63
N ASN A 264 13.45 -22.11 15.78
CA ASN A 264 14.17 -20.85 15.55
C ASN A 264 13.26 -19.80 14.90
N MET A 265 12.30 -19.30 15.66
CA MET A 265 11.38 -18.27 15.24
C MET A 265 11.85 -16.91 15.76
N TYR A 266 11.92 -15.96 14.85
CA TYR A 266 12.17 -14.57 15.17
C TYR A 266 10.85 -13.81 15.11
N GLN A 267 10.75 -12.79 15.96
CA GLN A 267 9.64 -11.87 15.96
C GLN A 267 10.17 -10.45 15.84
N TYR A 268 9.77 -9.76 14.77
CA TYR A 268 10.08 -8.35 14.60
C TYR A 268 8.84 -7.50 14.85
N HIS A 269 9.06 -6.36 15.51
CA HIS A 269 8.11 -5.26 15.59
C HIS A 269 8.70 -4.07 14.83
N VAL A 270 7.87 -3.50 13.97
CA VAL A 270 8.19 -2.28 13.22
C VAL A 270 7.21 -1.21 13.67
N GLU A 271 7.74 -0.17 14.31
CA GLU A 271 7.01 1.04 14.67
C GLU A 271 7.33 2.13 13.66
N THR A 272 6.37 2.45 12.77
CA THR A 272 6.55 3.42 11.69
C THR A 272 6.24 4.84 12.13
N VAL A 273 6.65 5.80 11.31
CA VAL A 273 6.25 7.20 11.41
C VAL A 273 4.83 7.37 10.92
N GLY A 274 3.93 7.79 11.80
CA GLY A 274 2.53 7.94 11.44
C GLY A 274 1.90 6.64 10.94
N ASP A 275 0.81 6.78 10.19
CA ASP A 275 0.07 5.66 9.64
C ASP A 275 0.71 5.24 8.31
N ALA A 276 1.68 4.32 8.36
CA ALA A 276 2.13 3.63 7.15
C ALA A 276 0.95 2.89 6.52
N GLU A 277 0.90 2.80 5.19
CA GLU A 277 -0.15 2.08 4.48
C GLU A 277 0.10 0.57 4.52
N SER A 278 1.38 0.18 4.43
CA SER A 278 1.80 -1.21 4.50
C SER A 278 3.29 -1.31 4.84
N VAL A 279 3.68 -2.46 5.40
CA VAL A 279 5.08 -2.82 5.62
C VAL A 279 5.29 -4.24 5.11
N TYR A 280 6.38 -4.45 4.40
CA TYR A 280 6.78 -5.74 3.84
C TYR A 280 8.17 -6.16 4.32
N LEU A 281 8.38 -7.46 4.44
CA LEU A 281 9.66 -8.09 4.69
C LEU A 281 10.12 -8.76 3.39
N GLY A 282 11.35 -8.47 2.94
CA GLY A 282 12.03 -9.21 1.88
C GLY A 282 13.36 -9.76 2.36
N TYR A 283 13.88 -10.74 1.64
CA TYR A 283 15.14 -11.40 1.95
C TYR A 283 16.16 -11.13 0.84
N GLU A 284 17.44 -11.06 1.19
CA GLU A 284 18.49 -10.92 0.18
C GLU A 284 18.43 -12.07 -0.85
N GLY A 285 18.18 -11.71 -2.12
CA GLY A 285 18.12 -12.66 -3.23
C GLY A 285 16.81 -13.44 -3.35
N ASP A 286 15.78 -13.11 -2.57
CA ASP A 286 14.42 -13.63 -2.73
C ASP A 286 13.53 -12.58 -3.39
N SER A 287 12.69 -13.01 -4.34
CA SER A 287 11.68 -12.17 -4.99
C SER A 287 10.36 -12.11 -4.22
N GLN A 288 10.22 -12.90 -3.15
CA GLN A 288 9.01 -12.89 -2.34
C GLN A 288 9.10 -11.87 -1.22
N LEU A 289 8.08 -11.01 -1.12
CA LEU A 289 7.89 -10.12 0.00
C LEU A 289 6.70 -10.58 0.85
N GLU A 290 6.89 -10.63 2.16
CA GLU A 290 5.86 -10.98 3.14
C GLU A 290 5.28 -9.72 3.78
N GLN A 291 3.97 -9.53 3.70
CA GLN A 291 3.31 -8.39 4.34
C GLN A 291 3.28 -8.58 5.86
N LEU A 292 3.78 -7.60 6.62
CA LEU A 292 3.68 -7.59 8.07
C LEU A 292 2.22 -7.40 8.50
N LYS A 293 1.85 -8.05 9.60
CA LYS A 293 0.53 -7.89 10.21
C LYS A 293 0.46 -6.56 10.96
N HIS A 294 -0.49 -5.71 10.57
CA HIS A 294 -0.85 -4.52 11.34
C HIS A 294 -1.49 -4.90 12.68
N ILE A 295 -1.00 -4.29 13.78
CA ILE A 295 -1.48 -4.59 15.14
C ILE A 295 -2.31 -3.46 15.70
N SER A 296 -1.74 -2.25 15.76
CA SER A 296 -2.42 -1.06 16.23
C SER A 296 -1.59 0.18 15.95
N GLY A 297 -2.24 1.30 15.63
CA GLY A 297 -1.53 2.56 15.38
C GLY A 297 -0.49 2.40 14.27
N SER A 298 0.76 2.74 14.57
CA SER A 298 1.90 2.61 13.65
C SER A 298 2.71 1.32 13.84
N THR A 299 2.18 0.33 14.57
CA THR A 299 2.90 -0.90 14.90
C THR A 299 2.50 -2.07 14.01
N TYR A 300 3.52 -2.70 13.41
CA TYR A 300 3.44 -3.88 12.56
C TYR A 300 4.28 -5.01 13.16
N GLN A 301 3.87 -6.26 12.93
CA GLN A 301 4.61 -7.43 13.40
C GLN A 301 4.65 -8.54 12.36
N ILE A 302 5.71 -9.35 12.41
CA ILE A 302 5.81 -10.62 11.68
C ILE A 302 6.51 -11.67 12.51
N TYR A 303 6.21 -12.93 12.21
CA TYR A 303 6.86 -14.10 12.75
C TYR A 303 7.31 -14.95 11.57
N PHE A 304 8.56 -15.38 11.58
CA PHE A 304 9.10 -16.26 10.55
C PHE A 304 10.19 -17.15 11.16
N ALA A 305 10.50 -18.24 10.47
CA ALA A 305 11.61 -19.12 10.81
C ALA A 305 12.78 -18.79 9.87
N GLU A 306 13.91 -18.35 10.42
CA GLU A 306 15.02 -17.82 9.63
C GLU A 306 16.33 -18.58 9.85
N GLU A 307 17.20 -18.49 8.84
CA GLU A 307 18.59 -18.91 8.99
C GLU A 307 19.38 -17.76 9.65
N PRO A 308 20.18 -18.03 10.69
CA PRO A 308 21.04 -17.01 11.28
C PRO A 308 22.02 -16.46 10.23
N ASP A 309 22.44 -15.20 10.39
CA ASP A 309 23.36 -14.50 9.47
C ASP A 309 22.78 -14.12 8.09
N GLN A 310 21.46 -14.14 7.94
CA GLN A 310 20.78 -13.59 6.76
C GLN A 310 20.45 -12.09 6.92
N THR A 311 20.42 -11.37 5.80
CA THR A 311 20.02 -9.96 5.73
C THR A 311 18.57 -9.86 5.30
N VAL A 312 17.80 -9.05 6.01
CA VAL A 312 16.38 -8.78 5.74
C VAL A 312 16.15 -7.32 5.44
N TYR A 313 15.13 -7.06 4.62
CA TYR A 313 14.75 -5.73 4.18
C TYR A 313 13.31 -5.45 4.56
N PHE A 314 13.07 -4.39 5.32
CA PHE A 314 11.75 -3.88 5.63
C PHE A 314 11.40 -2.75 4.67
N TYR A 315 10.44 -2.98 3.78
CA TYR A 315 9.90 -1.97 2.87
C TYR A 315 8.68 -1.31 3.49
N ILE A 316 8.75 -0.01 3.74
CA ILE A 316 7.71 0.76 4.42
C ILE A 316 7.08 1.71 3.41
N VAL A 317 5.80 1.50 3.12
CA VAL A 317 5.01 2.34 2.22
C VAL A 317 4.28 3.37 3.06
N ALA A 318 4.69 4.64 2.98
CA ALA A 318 4.11 5.72 3.76
C ALA A 318 4.24 7.06 3.03
N SER A 319 3.23 7.92 3.17
CA SER A 319 3.25 9.29 2.63
C SER A 319 3.58 9.38 1.14
N GLY A 320 3.16 8.39 0.36
CA GLY A 320 3.35 8.36 -1.10
C GLY A 320 4.74 7.89 -1.54
N VAL A 321 5.60 7.43 -0.63
CA VAL A 321 6.93 6.90 -0.95
C VAL A 321 7.16 5.54 -0.29
N THR A 322 8.20 4.84 -0.76
CA THR A 322 8.68 3.60 -0.15
C THR A 322 10.07 3.82 0.41
N THR A 323 10.28 3.53 1.70
CA THR A 323 11.63 3.50 2.29
C THR A 323 12.02 2.07 2.66
N THR A 324 13.32 1.79 2.71
CA THR A 324 13.86 0.46 3.02
C THR A 324 14.75 0.52 4.25
N ILE A 325 14.53 -0.39 5.20
CA ILE A 325 15.40 -0.60 6.37
C ILE A 325 16.05 -1.98 6.27
N GLU A 326 17.37 -2.02 6.27
CA GLU A 326 18.17 -3.25 6.26
C GLU A 326 18.49 -3.68 7.69
N GLU A 327 18.18 -4.92 8.04
CA GLU A 327 18.56 -5.53 9.32
C GLU A 327 19.33 -6.83 9.10
N GLN A 328 20.29 -7.10 9.98
CA GLN A 328 21.06 -8.33 9.99
C GLN A 328 20.57 -9.22 11.13
N ILE A 329 20.16 -10.44 10.80
CA ILE A 329 19.76 -11.42 11.81
C ILE A 329 20.99 -11.81 12.62
N PRO A 330 20.94 -11.75 13.95
CA PRO A 330 22.08 -12.11 14.78
C PRO A 330 22.48 -13.58 14.55
N GLU A 331 23.79 -13.84 14.49
CA GLU A 331 24.31 -15.21 14.51
C GLU A 331 23.75 -15.95 15.73
N GLU A 332 23.36 -17.22 15.57
CA GLU A 332 23.02 -18.07 16.70
C GLU A 332 24.17 -17.98 17.72
N ASN A 333 23.87 -17.45 18.91
CA ASN A 333 24.84 -17.45 19.98
C ASN A 333 25.18 -18.91 20.25
N GLU A 334 26.34 -19.39 19.76
CA GLU A 334 26.89 -20.69 20.13
C GLU A 334 26.82 -20.74 21.65
N SER A 335 25.90 -21.55 22.17
CA SER A 335 25.63 -21.66 23.59
C SER A 335 26.98 -21.89 24.24
N THR A 336 27.50 -20.87 24.91
CA THR A 336 28.73 -21.01 25.65
C THR A 336 28.35 -21.85 26.85
N ASP A 337 28.46 -23.16 26.67
CA ASP A 337 28.45 -24.18 27.72
C ASP A 337 29.59 -23.81 28.66
N SER A 338 29.33 -22.87 29.56
CA SER A 338 30.18 -22.57 30.69
C SER A 338 30.08 -23.73 31.67
N GLU A 339 31.02 -24.67 31.52
CA GLU A 339 31.35 -25.76 32.46
C GLU A 339 31.59 -25.27 33.90
#